data_AF-A0A8H9IGS0-F1
#
_entry.id   AF-A0A8H9IGS0-F1
#
_cell.length_a   1.000
_cell.length_b   1.000
_cell.length_c   1.000
_cell.angle_alpha   90.00
_cell.angle_beta   90.00
_cell.angle_gamma   90.00
#
_symmetry.space_group_name_H-M   'P 1'
#
loop_
_entity.id
_entity.type
_entity.pdbx_description
1 polymer ?
#
loop_
_entity_poly.entity_id
_entity_poly.type
_entity_poly.pdbx_seq_one_letter_code
_entity_poly.pdbx_strand_id
1 'polypeptide(L)'
;MVAESMGMTRQGAQKRLNKLAEDNLVNPLLNPRHDRSPIWELSPKGAETYKSIMSRYEVWLQMLLPKFESTNADFLSTSRLLLELENALKQTDIQHDVLSAIPGKPKPHRTKTS
;
A
#
# COMPACT_ATOMS: atom_id res chain seq x y z
N MET A 1 7.31 -5.54 4.23
CA MET A 1 7.58 -4.50 5.28
C MET A 1 6.41 -3.51 5.35
N VAL A 2 6.19 -2.76 6.43
CA VAL A 2 5.09 -1.75 6.51
C VAL A 2 5.14 -0.73 5.36
N ALA A 3 6.33 -0.36 4.87
CA ALA A 3 6.49 0.54 3.72
C ALA A 3 5.88 0.01 2.41
N GLU A 4 6.03 -1.29 2.17
CA GLU A 4 5.52 -1.99 0.99
C GLU A 4 3.98 -2.06 1.02
N SER A 5 3.42 -2.38 2.19
CA SER A 5 1.97 -2.36 2.41
C SER A 5 1.36 -0.97 2.26
N MET A 6 2.13 0.09 2.55
CA MET A 6 1.69 1.47 2.38
C MET A 6 1.99 2.03 0.96
N GLY A 7 2.53 1.23 0.04
CA GLY A 7 2.86 1.67 -1.32
C GLY A 7 3.89 2.80 -1.37
N MET A 8 4.82 2.85 -0.40
CA MET A 8 5.78 3.95 -0.27
C MET A 8 7.21 3.47 -0.04
N THR A 9 8.17 4.40 -0.20
CA THR A 9 9.57 4.12 0.09
C THR A 9 9.77 3.86 1.59
N ARG A 10 10.79 3.07 1.92
CA ARG A 10 11.17 2.78 3.32
C ARG A 10 11.39 4.06 4.14
N GLN A 11 12.05 5.06 3.56
CA GLN A 11 12.28 6.35 4.22
C GLN A 11 10.97 7.14 4.41
N GLY A 12 10.08 7.12 3.42
CA GLY A 12 8.76 7.74 3.52
C GLY A 12 7.92 7.12 4.64
N ALA A 13 7.94 5.79 4.75
CA ALA A 13 7.26 5.07 5.82
C ALA A 13 7.83 5.42 7.20
N GLN A 14 9.16 5.46 7.32
CA GLN A 14 9.81 5.82 8.58
C GLN A 14 9.45 7.25 9.01
N LYS A 15 9.42 8.21 8.09
CA LYS A 15 9.02 9.59 8.39
C LYS A 15 7.59 9.66 8.92
N ARG A 16 6.65 8.91 8.32
CA ARG A 16 5.26 8.85 8.80
C ARG A 16 5.16 8.22 10.18
N LEU A 17 5.86 7.11 10.42
CA LEU A 17 5.86 6.43 11.72
C LEU A 17 6.44 7.31 12.82
N ASN A 18 7.54 8.03 12.55
CA ASN A 18 8.10 9.00 13.49
C ASN A 18 7.08 10.09 13.84
N LYS A 19 6.36 10.62 12.84
CA LYS A 19 5.34 11.64 13.09
C LYS A 19 4.17 11.11 13.93
N LEU A 20 3.71 9.90 13.65
CA LEU A 20 2.67 9.25 14.46
C LEU A 20 3.14 9.01 15.91
N ALA A 21 4.43 8.71 16.11
CA ALA A 21 5.02 8.54 17.43
C ALA A 21 5.10 9.88 18.19
N GLU A 22 5.54 10.96 17.52
CA GLU A 22 5.53 12.33 18.07
C GLU A 22 4.13 12.74 18.54
N ASP A 23 3.09 12.31 17.80
CA ASP A 23 1.68 12.61 18.13
C ASP A 23 1.08 11.63 19.15
N ASN A 24 1.89 10.70 19.69
CA ASN A 24 1.51 9.64 20.64
C ASN A 24 0.40 8.71 20.12
N LEU A 25 0.41 8.42 18.82
CA LEU A 25 -0.55 7.50 18.16
C LEU A 25 0.02 6.09 17.98
N VAL A 26 1.35 5.95 17.96
CA VAL A 26 2.02 4.64 17.87
C VAL A 26 3.19 4.58 18.84
N ASN A 27 3.49 3.38 19.32
CA ASN A 27 4.64 3.10 20.17
C ASN A 27 5.64 2.20 19.43
N PRO A 28 6.95 2.47 19.51
CA PRO A 28 7.95 1.55 19.04
C PRO A 28 8.15 0.42 20.07
N LEU A 29 8.12 -0.81 19.58
CA LEU A 29 8.51 -2.02 20.29
C LEU A 29 9.90 -2.45 19.82
N LEU A 30 10.66 -3.03 20.76
CA LEU A 30 11.96 -3.63 20.43
C LEU A 30 11.76 -4.69 19.34
N ASN A 31 12.56 -4.62 18.28
CA ASN A 31 12.63 -5.68 17.30
C ASN A 31 13.86 -6.55 17.59
N PRO A 32 13.69 -7.79 18.11
CA PRO A 32 14.81 -8.67 18.46
C PRO A 32 15.75 -8.99 17.29
N ARG A 33 15.31 -8.75 16.05
CA ARG A 33 16.10 -9.01 14.85
C ARG A 33 16.91 -7.81 14.40
N HIS A 34 16.43 -6.58 14.61
CA HIS A 34 17.04 -5.36 14.07
C HIS A 34 16.67 -4.09 14.87
N ASP A 35 17.62 -3.52 15.61
CA ASP A 35 17.39 -2.31 16.43
C ASP A 35 16.95 -1.08 15.62
N ARG A 36 17.39 -0.96 14.36
CA ARG A 36 17.06 0.17 13.47
C ARG A 36 15.71 0.00 12.75
N SER A 37 14.91 -0.98 13.12
CA SER A 37 13.61 -1.26 12.50
C SER A 37 12.63 -1.78 13.56
N PRO A 38 12.22 -0.90 14.49
CA PRO A 38 11.27 -1.28 15.54
C PRO A 38 9.97 -1.82 14.95
N ILE A 39 9.33 -2.72 15.71
CA ILE A 39 7.95 -3.10 15.46
C ILE A 39 7.08 -1.96 16.00
N TRP A 40 5.96 -1.64 15.34
CA TRP A 40 5.10 -0.54 15.76
C TRP A 40 3.74 -1.08 16.18
N GLU A 41 3.23 -0.57 17.28
CA GLU A 41 1.87 -0.83 17.75
C GLU A 41 1.09 0.47 17.92
N LEU A 42 -0.23 0.39 17.89
CA LEU A 42 -1.07 1.53 18.26
C LEU A 42 -0.98 1.76 19.76
N SER A 43 -0.81 3.03 20.16
CA SER A 43 -1.02 3.42 21.55
C SER A 43 -2.53 3.38 21.88
N PRO A 44 -2.94 3.47 23.15
CA PRO A 44 -4.36 3.61 23.50
C PRO A 44 -5.03 4.78 22.78
N LYS A 45 -4.38 5.96 22.76
CA LYS A 45 -4.84 7.14 22.01
C LYS A 45 -4.92 6.85 20.51
N GLY A 46 -3.93 6.14 19.96
CA GLY A 46 -3.90 5.71 18.57
C GLY A 46 -5.06 4.81 18.21
N ALA A 47 -5.37 3.82 19.05
CA ALA A 47 -6.48 2.89 18.86
C ALA A 47 -7.84 3.59 18.89
N GLU A 48 -8.06 4.49 19.86
CA GLU A 48 -9.27 5.32 19.93
C GLU A 48 -9.42 6.23 18.71
N THR A 49 -8.32 6.88 18.30
CA THR A 49 -8.29 7.75 17.11
C THR A 49 -8.60 6.95 15.86
N TYR A 50 -7.98 5.78 15.68
CA TYR A 50 -8.24 4.87 14.57
C TYR A 50 -9.72 4.46 14.54
N LYS A 51 -10.28 4.04 15.68
CA LYS A 51 -11.70 3.68 15.80
C LYS A 51 -12.63 4.83 15.40
N SER A 52 -12.32 6.06 15.81
CA SER A 52 -13.09 7.26 15.44
C SER A 52 -13.01 7.57 13.94
N ILE A 53 -11.86 7.34 13.30
CA ILE A 53 -11.73 7.47 11.85
C ILE A 53 -12.54 6.38 11.14
N MET A 54 -12.46 5.13 11.60
CA MET A 54 -13.19 4.02 11.01
C MET A 54 -14.71 4.19 11.12
N SER A 55 -15.23 4.68 12.25
CA SER A 55 -16.67 4.92 12.40
C SER A 55 -17.18 6.00 11.43
N ARG A 56 -16.40 7.07 11.20
CA ARG A 56 -16.73 8.09 10.19
C ARG A 56 -16.66 7.53 8.78
N TYR A 57 -15.67 6.68 8.52
CA TYR A 57 -15.52 6.02 7.24
C TYR A 57 -16.70 5.09 6.94
N GLU A 58 -17.18 4.33 7.93
CA GLU A 58 -18.39 3.50 7.82
C GLU A 58 -19.62 4.34 7.49
N VAL A 59 -19.85 5.45 8.20
CA VAL A 59 -20.97 6.36 7.91
C VAL A 59 -20.89 6.87 6.48
N TRP A 60 -19.70 7.30 6.05
CA TRP A 60 -19.48 7.73 4.67
C TRP A 60 -19.75 6.62 3.66
N LEU A 61 -19.32 5.38 3.93
CA LEU A 61 -19.61 4.22 3.08
C LEU A 61 -21.11 3.98 2.97
N GLN A 62 -21.86 4.03 4.09
CA GLN A 62 -23.32 3.86 4.06
C GLN A 62 -24.03 4.94 3.24
N MET A 63 -23.48 6.16 3.17
CA MET A 63 -23.99 7.22 2.31
C MET A 63 -23.59 7.07 0.83
N LEU A 64 -22.42 6.47 0.59
CA LEU A 64 -21.86 6.33 -0.74
C LEU A 64 -22.44 5.11 -1.48
N LEU A 65 -22.56 3.96 -0.81
CA LEU A 65 -22.97 2.69 -1.42
C LEU A 65 -24.31 2.78 -2.17
N PRO A 66 -25.36 3.44 -1.65
CA PRO A 66 -26.63 3.58 -2.38
C PRO A 66 -26.54 4.39 -3.67
N LYS A 67 -25.45 5.13 -3.91
CA LYS A 67 -25.22 5.86 -5.17
C LYS A 67 -24.75 4.97 -6.31
N PHE A 68 -24.39 3.72 -6.01
CA PHE A 68 -24.06 2.72 -7.02
C PHE A 68 -25.33 1.92 -7.31
N GLU A 69 -25.93 2.18 -8.47
CA GLU A 69 -27.08 1.41 -8.99
C GLU A 69 -26.68 0.02 -9.51
N SER A 70 -25.37 -0.22 -9.63
CA SER A 70 -24.77 -1.48 -10.07
C SER A 70 -25.17 -2.64 -9.16
N THR A 71 -25.43 -3.81 -9.73
CA THR A 71 -25.74 -4.98 -8.92
C THR A 71 -24.52 -5.42 -8.11
N ASN A 72 -24.74 -6.13 -7.00
CA ASN A 72 -23.65 -6.70 -6.18
C ASN A 72 -22.69 -7.58 -7.03
N ALA A 73 -23.18 -8.19 -8.11
CA ALA A 73 -22.38 -9.00 -9.03
C ALA A 73 -21.35 -8.16 -9.81
N ASP A 74 -21.69 -6.93 -10.21
CA ASP A 74 -20.79 -6.03 -10.96
C ASP A 74 -19.66 -5.53 -10.07
N PHE A 75 -19.97 -5.22 -8.80
CA PHE A 75 -18.99 -4.81 -7.81
C PHE A 75 -17.97 -5.92 -7.52
N LEU A 76 -18.45 -7.16 -7.31
CA LEU A 76 -17.57 -8.33 -7.11
C LEU A 76 -16.70 -8.61 -8.34
N SER A 77 -17.28 -8.48 -9.54
CA SER A 77 -16.54 -8.67 -10.80
C SER A 77 -15.44 -7.62 -10.97
N THR A 78 -15.76 -6.36 -10.67
CA THR A 78 -14.79 -5.26 -10.70
C THR A 78 -13.68 -5.46 -9.66
N SER A 79 -14.03 -5.84 -8.43
CA SER A 79 -13.05 -6.13 -7.38
C SER A 79 -12.10 -7.25 -7.79
N ARG A 80 -12.62 -8.33 -8.37
CA ARG A 80 -11.80 -9.43 -8.88
C ARG A 80 -10.86 -8.97 -9.98
N LEU A 81 -11.35 -8.21 -10.96
CA LEU A 81 -10.53 -7.71 -12.06
C LEU A 81 -9.40 -6.79 -11.58
N LEU A 82 -9.67 -5.93 -10.58
CA LEU A 82 -8.65 -5.07 -9.99
C LEU A 82 -7.58 -5.88 -9.25
N LEU A 83 -7.95 -6.96 -8.54
CA LEU A 83 -7.00 -7.86 -7.89
C LEU A 83 -6.14 -8.62 -8.92
N GLU A 84 -6.75 -9.10 -10.01
CA GLU A 84 -6.03 -9.73 -11.12
C GLU A 84 -5.03 -8.76 -11.76
N LEU A 85 -5.44 -7.52 -11.99
CA LEU A 85 -4.57 -6.46 -12.52
C LEU A 85 -3.41 -6.15 -11.56
N GLU A 86 -3.69 -6.01 -10.26
CA GLU A 86 -2.64 -5.78 -9.25
C GLU A 86 -1.60 -6.90 -9.27
N ASN A 87 -2.05 -8.16 -9.32
CA ASN A 87 -1.16 -9.32 -9.39
C ASN A 87 -0.34 -9.34 -10.67
N ALA A 88 -0.96 -9.04 -11.82
CA ALA A 88 -0.26 -8.95 -13.09
C ALA A 88 0.82 -7.86 -13.04
N LEU A 89 0.51 -6.67 -12.52
CA LEU A 89 1.46 -5.56 -12.40
C LEU A 89 2.64 -5.89 -11.47
N LYS A 90 2.41 -6.63 -10.38
CA LYS A 90 3.48 -7.09 -9.48
C LYS A 90 4.43 -8.10 -10.12
N GLN A 91 3.93 -8.88 -11.08
CA GLN A 91 4.70 -9.90 -11.79
C GLN A 91 5.33 -9.39 -13.09
N THR A 92 4.94 -8.20 -13.53
CA THR A 92 5.43 -7.60 -14.78
C THR A 92 6.70 -6.80 -14.52
N ASP A 93 7.82 -7.19 -15.14
CA ASP A 93 8.97 -6.29 -15.25
C ASP A 93 8.69 -5.29 -16.36
N ILE A 94 8.34 -4.05 -16.00
CA ILE A 94 8.02 -2.98 -16.96
C ILE A 94 9.14 -2.77 -17.99
N GLN A 95 10.41 -2.97 -17.60
CA GLN A 95 11.55 -2.81 -18.49
C GLN A 95 11.70 -3.99 -19.46
N HIS A 96 11.50 -5.21 -18.98
CA HIS A 96 11.74 -6.41 -19.78
C HIS A 96 10.51 -6.90 -20.55
N ASP A 97 9.31 -6.80 -19.97
CA ASP A 97 8.11 -7.44 -20.49
C ASP A 97 7.22 -6.47 -21.29
N VAL A 98 7.21 -5.18 -20.93
CA VAL A 98 6.32 -4.18 -21.55
C VAL A 98 7.07 -3.35 -22.59
N LEU A 99 8.20 -2.74 -22.21
CA LEU A 99 8.94 -1.85 -23.11
C LEU A 99 9.62 -2.59 -24.28
N SER A 100 9.94 -3.88 -24.11
CA SER A 100 10.51 -4.72 -25.18
C SER A 100 9.46 -5.17 -26.23
N ALA A 101 8.18 -5.17 -25.84
CA ALA A 101 7.05 -5.56 -26.69
C ALA A 101 6.48 -4.39 -27.51
N ILE A 102 6.91 -3.14 -27.25
CA ILE A 102 6.53 -1.97 -28.04
C ILE A 102 7.40 -1.93 -29.32
N PRO A 103 6.81 -2.01 -30.52
CA PRO A 103 7.56 -1.96 -31.77
C PRO A 103 8.33 -0.64 -31.89
N GLY A 104 9.65 -0.71 -32.11
CA GLY A 104 10.49 0.45 -32.43
C GLY A 104 11.33 1.04 -31.28
N LYS A 105 11.37 0.45 -30.07
CA LYS A 105 12.30 0.87 -29.01
C LYS A 105 13.63 0.08 -29.03
N PRO A 106 14.79 0.76 -28.82
CA PRO A 106 16.09 0.09 -28.84
C PRO A 106 16.25 -0.86 -27.65
N LYS A 107 16.72 -2.08 -27.91
CA LYS A 107 17.05 -3.08 -26.88
C LYS A 107 18.05 -2.47 -25.88
N PRO A 108 17.84 -2.62 -24.56
CA PRO A 108 18.77 -2.11 -23.56
C PRO A 108 20.15 -2.74 -23.77
N HIS A 109 21.17 -1.89 -23.92
CA HIS A 109 22.56 -2.31 -24.06
C HIS A 109 23.02 -2.91 -22.74
N ARG A 110 23.38 -4.20 -22.79
CA ARG A 110 24.03 -4.90 -21.69
C ARG A 110 25.49 -4.43 -21.65
N THR A 111 25.81 -3.48 -20.77
CA THR A 111 27.22 -3.17 -20.46
C THR A 111 27.81 -4.36 -19.71
N LYS A 112 28.72 -5.07 -20.37
CA LYS A 112 29.65 -6.00 -19.72
C LYS A 112 30.67 -5.15 -18.97
N THR A 113 30.61 -5.13 -17.65
CA THR A 113 31.75 -4.69 -16.82
C THR A 113 32.74 -5.86 -16.75
N SER A 114 33.89 -5.66 -17.40
CA SER A 114 35.15 -6.36 -17.06
C SER A 114 35.69 -5.84 -15.74
#